data_AF-A0A485LBT2-F1
#
_entry.id   AF-A0A485LBT2-F1
#
_cell.length_a   1.000
_cell.length_b   1.000
_cell.length_c   1.000
_cell.angle_alpha   90.00
_cell.angle_beta   90.00
_cell.angle_gamma   90.00
#
_symmetry.space_group_name_H-M   'P 1'
#
loop_
_entity.id
_entity.type
_entity.pdbx_description
1 polymer ?
#
loop_
_entity_poly.entity_id
_entity_poly.type
_entity_poly.pdbx_seq_one_letter_code
_entity_poly.pdbx_strand_id
1 'polypeptide(L)'
;MKFTSLLTSSILASNVLATNITIIFPGNSGSEYTFRKPHRLPSCESNTWNIGGNTYDGITTCASAPSSHYGNNTAASTISVIPFRCGKYCAKPNARGITECDRCYYGWGQLVEGKIDPWWSEAEAAKGNETMSKYFVPQTISSLHNLRSCLMVTDKGLSKLCDRVVRKELNPDGAAATCIKDGKSTPFAKPLADNDECAKYVVSNNQVICQA
;
A
#
# COMPACT_ATOMS: atom_id res chain seq x y z
N MET A 1 26.35 -38.00 47.02
CA MET A 1 25.01 -37.42 46.77
C MET A 1 25.18 -36.21 45.87
N LYS A 2 24.39 -36.15 44.79
CA LYS A 2 24.35 -35.09 43.76
C LYS A 2 23.51 -33.90 44.27
N PHE A 3 23.85 -32.68 43.88
CA PHE A 3 22.86 -31.65 43.54
C PHE A 3 23.41 -30.74 42.45
N THR A 4 22.97 -30.97 41.22
CA THR A 4 23.18 -30.08 40.08
C THR A 4 22.02 -29.07 40.07
N SER A 5 22.31 -27.80 40.29
CA SER A 5 21.32 -26.72 40.21
C SER A 5 21.15 -26.31 38.73
N LEU A 6 19.97 -26.60 38.17
CA LEU A 6 19.54 -26.12 36.86
C LEU A 6 18.81 -24.78 37.06
N LEU A 7 19.47 -23.68 36.68
CA LEU A 7 18.82 -22.38 36.51
C LEU A 7 18.02 -22.40 35.20
N THR A 8 16.73 -22.72 35.28
CA THR A 8 15.79 -22.53 34.17
C THR A 8 15.55 -21.03 33.97
N SER A 9 16.19 -20.46 32.96
CA SER A 9 15.92 -19.10 32.50
C SER A 9 14.60 -19.07 31.76
N SER A 10 13.56 -18.54 32.39
CA SER A 10 12.26 -18.26 31.79
C SER A 10 12.43 -17.12 30.79
N ILE A 11 12.58 -17.43 29.50
CA ILE A 11 12.42 -16.44 28.45
C ILE A 11 10.93 -16.09 28.42
N LEU A 12 10.56 -14.98 29.06
CA LEU A 12 9.28 -14.33 28.85
C LEU A 12 9.23 -13.86 27.40
N ALA A 13 8.69 -14.70 26.51
CA ALA A 13 8.27 -14.27 25.20
C ALA A 13 7.20 -13.20 25.40
N SER A 14 7.58 -11.93 25.22
CA SER A 14 6.64 -10.84 25.16
C SER A 14 5.78 -11.07 23.91
N ASN A 15 4.60 -11.65 24.10
CA ASN A 15 3.56 -11.65 23.07
C ASN A 15 3.17 -10.20 22.85
N VAL A 16 3.84 -9.52 21.92
CA VAL A 16 3.39 -8.24 21.40
C VAL A 16 2.06 -8.55 20.74
N LEU A 17 0.95 -8.20 21.41
CA LEU A 17 -0.40 -8.27 20.85
C LEU A 17 -0.35 -7.65 19.46
N ALA A 18 -0.69 -8.45 18.44
CA ALA A 18 -0.78 -8.00 17.06
C ALA A 18 -1.75 -6.82 17.03
N THR A 19 -1.21 -5.62 16.88
CA THR A 19 -1.98 -4.38 16.94
C THR A 19 -2.40 -4.06 15.52
N ASN A 20 -3.71 -3.92 15.30
CA ASN A 20 -4.26 -3.67 13.96
C ASN A 20 -3.76 -2.34 13.42
N ILE A 21 -3.37 -2.32 12.15
CA ILE A 21 -3.18 -1.08 11.41
C ILE A 21 -4.53 -0.70 10.82
N THR A 22 -5.07 0.44 11.24
CA THR A 22 -6.38 0.94 10.81
C THR A 22 -6.22 2.11 9.86
N ILE A 23 -6.99 2.11 8.78
CA ILE A 23 -7.13 3.22 7.85
C ILE A 23 -8.50 3.84 8.03
N ILE A 24 -8.52 5.14 8.25
CA ILE A 24 -9.74 5.96 8.25
C ILE A 24 -9.85 6.62 6.89
N PHE A 25 -10.95 6.35 6.20
CA PHE A 25 -11.27 6.96 4.91
C PHE A 25 -11.87 8.35 5.07
N PRO A 26 -11.77 9.22 4.05
CA PRO A 26 -12.29 10.56 4.14
C PRO A 26 -13.82 10.54 4.14
N GLY A 27 -14.45 11.61 4.63
CA GLY A 27 -15.90 11.81 4.48
C GLY A 27 -16.80 10.82 5.22
N ASN A 28 -16.33 10.22 6.33
CA ASN A 28 -17.05 9.20 7.11
C ASN A 28 -17.37 7.91 6.34
N SER A 29 -16.61 7.59 5.28
CA SER A 29 -16.76 6.34 4.50
C SER A 29 -16.34 5.07 5.25
N GLY A 30 -16.19 5.15 6.58
CA GLY A 30 -15.80 4.04 7.43
C GLY A 30 -14.30 3.89 7.61
N SER A 31 -13.92 2.71 8.09
CA SER A 31 -12.53 2.34 8.34
C SER A 31 -12.30 0.89 7.94
N GLU A 32 -11.08 0.63 7.50
CA GLU A 32 -10.60 -0.71 7.22
C GLU A 32 -9.37 -1.00 8.08
N TYR A 33 -9.04 -2.27 8.27
CA TYR A 33 -7.88 -2.66 9.07
C TYR A 33 -7.16 -3.89 8.53
N THR A 34 -5.86 -3.97 8.82
CA THR A 34 -5.04 -5.17 8.55
C THR A 34 -4.20 -5.56 9.76
N PHE A 35 -3.81 -6.83 9.81
CA PHE A 35 -2.82 -7.35 10.74
C PHE A 35 -1.42 -7.40 10.13
N ARG A 36 -1.31 -7.23 8.81
CA ARG A 36 -0.03 -7.32 8.10
C ARG A 36 0.67 -5.98 8.15
N LYS A 37 1.78 -5.94 8.87
CA LYS A 37 2.63 -4.75 8.95
C LYS A 37 3.57 -4.68 7.73
N PRO A 38 3.51 -3.60 6.93
CA PRO A 38 4.48 -3.38 5.87
C PRO A 38 5.90 -3.23 6.42
N HIS A 39 6.86 -3.66 5.62
CA HIS A 39 8.27 -3.43 5.93
C HIS A 39 8.58 -1.93 5.86
N ARG A 40 9.28 -1.42 6.87
CA ARG A 40 9.69 0.01 6.99
C ARG A 40 8.53 1.00 7.03
N LEU A 41 7.34 0.57 7.45
CA LEU A 41 6.30 1.53 7.80
C LEU A 41 6.83 2.49 8.89
N PRO A 42 6.78 3.82 8.69
CA PRO A 42 7.20 4.78 9.71
C PRO A 42 6.48 4.57 11.05
N SER A 43 7.16 4.91 12.15
CA SER A 43 6.57 4.81 13.49
C SER A 43 5.53 5.89 13.72
N CYS A 44 4.39 5.51 14.29
CA CYS A 44 3.28 6.38 14.66
C CYS A 44 2.96 6.23 16.15
N GLU A 45 2.36 7.26 16.77
CA GLU A 45 1.81 7.18 18.13
C GLU A 45 0.68 6.17 18.22
N SER A 46 -0.16 6.12 17.19
CA SER A 46 -1.24 5.16 17.04
C SER A 46 -1.03 4.31 15.78
N ASN A 47 -1.63 3.12 15.73
CA ASN A 47 -1.66 2.34 14.48
C ASN A 47 -2.76 2.81 13.51
N THR A 48 -3.29 4.02 13.73
CA THR A 48 -4.34 4.62 12.92
C THR A 48 -3.74 5.63 11.95
N TRP A 49 -4.13 5.47 10.70
CA TRP A 49 -3.66 6.26 9.57
C TRP A 49 -4.86 6.89 8.88
N ASN A 50 -4.74 8.17 8.51
CA ASN A 50 -5.77 8.93 7.85
C ASN A 50 -5.34 9.23 6.43
N ILE A 51 -6.17 8.88 5.45
CA ILE A 51 -5.93 9.25 4.05
C ILE A 51 -6.39 10.69 3.82
N GLY A 52 -5.55 11.50 3.19
CA GLY A 52 -5.90 12.87 2.81
C GLY A 52 -6.70 12.91 1.50
N GLY A 53 -7.52 13.95 1.34
CA GLY A 53 -8.26 14.23 0.10
C GLY A 53 -9.51 13.35 -0.09
N ASN A 54 -9.98 13.24 -1.34
CA ASN A 54 -11.15 12.43 -1.73
C ASN A 54 -10.75 11.16 -2.48
N THR A 55 -9.52 10.70 -2.31
CA THR A 55 -8.88 9.65 -3.12
C THR A 55 -8.64 8.40 -2.27
N TYR A 56 -8.90 7.20 -2.81
CA TYR A 56 -8.50 5.93 -2.17
C TYR A 56 -7.01 5.61 -2.39
N ASP A 57 -6.39 6.30 -3.32
CA ASP A 57 -4.96 6.31 -3.63
C ASP A 57 -4.41 7.66 -3.21
N GLY A 58 -3.86 7.77 -2.00
CA GLY A 58 -3.64 9.08 -1.39
C GLY A 58 -2.51 9.13 -0.39
N ILE A 59 -1.94 10.33 -0.24
CA ILE A 59 -1.00 10.65 0.83
C ILE A 59 -1.70 10.37 2.15
N THR A 60 -1.10 9.50 2.94
CA THR A 60 -1.67 9.00 4.20
C THR A 60 -0.80 9.47 5.35
N THR A 61 -1.42 9.86 6.45
CA THR A 61 -0.73 10.46 7.60
C THR A 61 -1.13 9.81 8.92
N CYS A 62 -0.22 9.81 9.88
CA CYS A 62 -0.48 9.48 11.26
C CYS A 62 0.23 10.49 12.17
N ALA A 63 -0.19 10.59 13.43
CA ALA A 63 0.60 11.29 14.44
C ALA A 63 1.92 10.51 14.65
N SER A 64 3.07 11.19 14.51
CA SER A 64 4.38 10.54 14.68
C SER A 64 4.65 10.24 16.14
N ALA A 65 5.17 9.04 16.45
CA ALA A 65 5.61 8.70 17.80
C ALA A 65 6.63 9.73 18.31
N PRO A 66 6.55 10.18 19.58
CA PRO A 66 7.52 11.11 20.13
C PRO A 66 8.92 10.50 20.05
N SER A 67 9.84 11.19 19.37
CA SER A 67 11.25 10.81 19.39
C SER A 67 11.79 11.03 20.80
N SER A 68 12.48 10.04 21.36
CA SER A 68 13.11 10.09 22.70
C SER A 68 14.22 11.14 22.85
N HIS A 69 14.41 12.03 21.87
CA HIS A 69 15.30 13.18 21.94
C HIS A 69 14.49 14.47 21.81
N TYR A 70 14.43 15.19 22.95
CA TYR A 70 14.09 16.61 23.13
C TYR A 70 12.81 17.12 22.44
N GLY A 71 11.86 17.54 23.29
CA GLY A 71 10.54 18.03 22.89
C GLY A 71 10.57 19.10 21.79
N ASN A 72 9.84 18.82 20.72
CA ASN A 72 9.28 19.79 19.79
C ASN A 72 8.21 19.06 18.96
N ASN A 73 7.11 19.75 18.67
CA ASN A 73 5.95 19.33 17.88
C ASN A 73 6.20 18.11 16.98
N THR A 74 5.54 16.98 17.28
CA THR A 74 5.62 15.74 16.50
C THR A 74 5.03 15.96 15.11
N ALA A 75 5.89 16.25 14.12
CA ALA A 75 5.48 16.37 12.73
C ALA A 75 4.87 15.04 12.27
N ALA A 76 3.64 15.06 11.73
CA ALA A 76 2.93 13.86 11.31
C ALA A 76 3.75 13.00 10.32
N SER A 77 3.80 11.69 10.56
CA SER A 77 4.47 10.77 9.65
C SER A 77 3.60 10.62 8.42
N THR A 78 4.21 10.80 7.24
CA THR A 78 3.50 10.87 5.97
C THR A 78 4.03 9.80 5.03
N ILE A 79 3.12 9.02 4.45
CA ILE A 79 3.41 7.96 3.48
C ILE A 79 2.66 8.22 2.17
N SER A 80 3.19 7.73 1.04
CA SER A 80 2.61 8.02 -0.28
C SER A 80 1.31 7.29 -0.60
N VAL A 81 1.02 6.21 0.12
CA VAL A 81 -0.16 5.35 -0.07
C VAL A 81 -0.42 4.59 1.22
N ILE A 82 -1.64 4.08 1.42
CA ILE A 82 -2.02 3.34 2.62
C ILE A 82 -1.21 2.04 2.83
N PRO A 83 -1.01 1.60 4.09
CA PRO A 83 -0.32 0.36 4.46
C PRO A 83 -0.89 -0.91 3.82
N PHE A 84 -2.12 -0.89 3.31
CA PHE A 84 -2.73 -2.06 2.67
C PHE A 84 -2.22 -2.30 1.25
N ARG A 85 -1.73 -1.26 0.57
CA ARG A 85 -1.25 -1.36 -0.82
C ARG A 85 0.25 -1.50 -0.91
N CYS A 86 0.97 -0.85 0.00
CA CYS A 86 2.42 -0.88 0.03
C CYS A 86 2.93 -1.93 1.02
N GLY A 87 3.60 -2.96 0.53
CA GLY A 87 4.22 -3.96 1.40
C GLY A 87 5.59 -3.53 1.93
N LYS A 88 6.28 -2.62 1.24
CA LYS A 88 7.57 -2.08 1.68
C LYS A 88 7.70 -0.62 1.33
N TYR A 89 7.94 0.20 2.34
CA TYR A 89 8.24 1.61 2.20
C TYR A 89 9.74 1.85 2.03
N CYS A 90 10.08 3.02 1.50
CA CYS A 90 11.45 3.49 1.39
C CYS A 90 12.08 3.68 2.78
N ALA A 91 13.41 3.47 2.87
CA ALA A 91 14.12 3.61 4.14
C ALA A 91 14.18 5.06 4.66
N LYS A 92 14.06 6.03 3.74
CA LYS A 92 14.10 7.46 4.04
C LYS A 92 12.97 8.16 3.28
N PRO A 93 12.37 9.22 3.85
CA PRO A 93 11.42 10.05 3.13
C PRO A 93 12.11 10.81 1.98
N ASN A 94 11.31 11.23 1.01
CA ASN A 94 11.77 12.13 -0.05
C ASN A 94 11.97 13.56 0.48
N ALA A 95 12.38 14.49 -0.39
CA ALA A 95 12.66 15.88 -0.03
C ALA A 95 11.43 16.64 0.55
N ARG A 96 10.23 16.08 0.43
CA ARG A 96 8.98 16.64 0.96
C ARG A 96 8.56 16.00 2.30
N GLY A 97 9.40 15.14 2.88
CA GLY A 97 9.07 14.41 4.11
C GLY A 97 8.11 13.23 3.91
N ILE A 98 7.82 12.84 2.65
CA ILE A 98 6.90 11.72 2.37
C ILE A 98 7.71 10.44 2.20
N THR A 99 7.35 9.40 2.95
CA THR A 99 7.93 8.07 2.79
C THR A 99 7.21 7.33 1.66
N GLU A 100 7.90 7.17 0.54
CA GLU A 100 7.32 6.56 -0.67
C GLU A 100 7.22 5.04 -0.58
N CYS A 101 6.36 4.45 -1.41
CA CYS A 101 6.32 3.00 -1.56
C CYS A 101 7.46 2.51 -2.45
N ASP A 102 8.26 1.58 -1.92
CA ASP A 102 9.33 0.89 -2.64
C ASP A 102 8.80 -0.35 -3.37
N ARG A 103 7.89 -1.09 -2.73
CA ARG A 103 7.29 -2.30 -3.30
C ARG A 103 5.85 -2.47 -2.84
N CYS A 104 4.94 -2.62 -3.82
CA CYS A 104 3.55 -2.95 -3.57
C CYS A 104 3.40 -4.39 -3.07
N TYR A 105 2.32 -4.64 -2.32
CA TYR A 105 1.77 -5.98 -2.23
C TYR A 105 1.32 -6.45 -3.62
N TYR A 106 1.10 -7.75 -3.79
CA TYR A 106 0.53 -8.30 -5.03
C TYR A 106 -0.95 -7.93 -5.17
N GLY A 107 -1.69 -8.07 -4.09
CA GLY A 107 -3.14 -7.87 -4.07
C GLY A 107 -3.71 -8.23 -2.72
N TRP A 108 -5.02 -8.14 -2.61
CA TRP A 108 -5.76 -8.54 -1.42
C TRP A 108 -7.10 -9.18 -1.80
N GLY A 109 -7.57 -10.00 -0.87
CA GLY A 109 -8.93 -10.51 -0.84
C GLY A 109 -9.64 -10.00 0.42
N GLN A 110 -10.96 -9.93 0.34
CA GLN A 110 -11.78 -9.51 1.47
C GLN A 110 -12.27 -10.74 2.22
N LEU A 111 -11.66 -11.01 3.36
CA LEU A 111 -12.02 -12.11 4.26
C LEU A 111 -13.30 -11.84 5.06
N VAL A 112 -13.43 -10.61 5.57
CA VAL A 112 -14.52 -10.12 6.41
C VAL A 112 -14.70 -8.64 6.09
N GLU A 113 -15.92 -8.10 6.24
CA GLU A 113 -16.17 -6.67 6.10
C GLU A 113 -15.19 -5.83 6.94
N GLY A 114 -14.55 -4.83 6.30
CA GLY A 114 -13.55 -3.97 6.93
C GLY A 114 -12.17 -4.60 7.19
N LYS A 115 -12.00 -5.92 7.07
CA LYS A 115 -10.70 -6.60 7.23
C LYS A 115 -10.02 -6.82 5.89
N ILE A 116 -8.82 -6.26 5.76
CA ILE A 116 -7.99 -6.33 4.56
C ILE A 116 -6.80 -7.24 4.83
N ASP A 117 -6.59 -8.27 4.02
CA ASP A 117 -5.40 -9.12 4.10
C ASP A 117 -4.57 -9.02 2.80
N PRO A 118 -3.53 -8.16 2.76
CA PRO A 118 -2.71 -8.00 1.57
C PRO A 118 -1.59 -9.04 1.50
N TRP A 119 -1.35 -9.60 0.31
CA TRP A 119 -0.42 -10.71 0.10
C TRP A 119 0.75 -10.30 -0.78
N TRP A 120 1.93 -10.91 -0.60
CA TRP A 120 3.10 -10.59 -1.42
C TRP A 120 3.09 -11.26 -2.79
N SER A 121 2.28 -12.30 -2.97
CA SER A 121 2.19 -13.05 -4.21
C SER A 121 0.91 -13.89 -4.29
N GLU A 122 0.55 -14.30 -5.51
CA GLU A 122 -0.50 -15.27 -5.77
C GLU A 122 -0.26 -16.59 -5.03
N ALA A 123 1.00 -17.04 -4.95
CA ALA A 123 1.36 -18.27 -4.25
C ALA A 123 1.19 -18.18 -2.72
N GLU A 124 1.42 -17.00 -2.13
CA GLU A 124 1.19 -16.79 -0.70
C GLU A 124 -0.32 -16.75 -0.41
N ALA A 125 -1.08 -16.01 -1.23
CA ALA A 125 -2.54 -15.93 -1.12
C ALA A 125 -3.20 -17.32 -1.24
N ALA A 126 -2.77 -18.13 -2.21
CA ALA A 126 -3.27 -19.49 -2.41
C ALA A 126 -3.03 -20.39 -1.17
N LYS A 127 -1.88 -20.25 -0.49
CA LYS A 127 -1.61 -20.99 0.76
C LYS A 127 -2.52 -20.55 1.91
N GLY A 128 -3.02 -19.32 1.86
CA GLY A 128 -4.00 -18.78 2.80
C GLY A 128 -5.45 -19.14 2.47
N ASN A 129 -5.70 -19.91 1.40
CA ASN A 129 -7.05 -20.14 0.83
C ASN A 129 -7.78 -18.83 0.47
N GLU A 130 -7.04 -17.79 0.08
CA GLU A 130 -7.62 -16.49 -0.24
C GLU A 130 -7.88 -16.35 -1.75
N THR A 131 -9.06 -15.86 -2.11
CA THR A 131 -9.36 -15.43 -3.49
C THR A 131 -9.15 -13.92 -3.61
N MET A 132 -8.22 -13.51 -4.46
CA MET A 132 -7.93 -12.09 -4.68
C MET A 132 -9.04 -11.41 -5.47
N SER A 133 -9.52 -10.27 -4.97
CA SER A 133 -10.49 -9.39 -5.64
C SER A 133 -9.85 -8.12 -6.21
N LYS A 134 -8.69 -7.74 -5.66
CA LYS A 134 -7.97 -6.52 -6.03
C LYS A 134 -6.47 -6.81 -6.12
N TYR A 135 -5.81 -6.11 -7.03
CA TYR A 135 -4.39 -6.23 -7.32
C TYR A 135 -3.73 -4.86 -7.26
N PHE A 136 -2.45 -4.85 -6.92
CA PHE A 136 -1.69 -3.60 -6.82
C PHE A 136 -0.58 -3.55 -7.87
N VAL A 137 -0.53 -2.45 -8.60
CA VAL A 137 0.47 -2.19 -9.64
C VAL A 137 1.36 -1.04 -9.17
N PRO A 138 2.71 -1.17 -9.26
CA PRO A 138 3.60 -0.05 -8.97
C PRO A 138 3.22 1.16 -9.82
N GLN A 139 3.19 2.33 -9.20
CA GLN A 139 2.88 3.54 -9.93
C GLN A 139 3.70 4.76 -9.52
N THR A 140 3.61 5.79 -10.33
CA THR A 140 4.23 7.08 -10.11
C THR A 140 3.23 8.19 -10.43
N ILE A 141 3.05 9.15 -9.52
CA ILE A 141 2.17 10.30 -9.74
C ILE A 141 3.01 11.51 -10.13
N SER A 142 2.98 11.86 -11.41
CA SER A 142 3.89 12.85 -11.99
C SER A 142 3.69 14.27 -11.44
N SER A 143 2.44 14.74 -11.28
CA SER A 143 2.11 16.05 -10.68
C SER A 143 2.55 16.18 -9.22
N LEU A 144 2.79 15.06 -8.52
CA LEU A 144 3.26 15.03 -7.15
C LEU A 144 4.78 14.82 -7.06
N HIS A 145 5.52 15.35 -8.03
CA HIS A 145 6.98 15.20 -8.15
C HIS A 145 7.42 13.75 -8.33
N ASN A 146 6.71 13.02 -9.20
CA ASN A 146 6.97 11.60 -9.45
C ASN A 146 6.88 10.75 -8.16
N LEU A 147 5.88 11.01 -7.33
CA LEU A 147 5.66 10.29 -6.09
C LEU A 147 5.40 8.80 -6.38
N ARG A 148 6.20 7.90 -5.79
CA ARG A 148 6.01 6.45 -5.95
C ARG A 148 4.91 5.92 -5.02
N SER A 149 3.92 5.24 -5.60
CA SER A 149 2.72 4.71 -4.94
C SER A 149 2.36 3.32 -5.51
N CYS A 150 1.20 2.78 -5.12
CA CYS A 150 0.62 1.53 -5.60
C CYS A 150 -0.83 1.75 -6.05
N LEU A 151 -1.07 1.55 -7.35
CA LEU A 151 -2.38 1.66 -7.99
C LEU A 151 -3.18 0.41 -7.66
N MET A 152 -4.47 0.55 -7.35
CA MET A 152 -5.37 -0.59 -7.15
C MET A 152 -6.23 -0.82 -8.40
N VAL A 153 -6.27 -2.07 -8.85
CA VAL A 153 -7.06 -2.51 -10.01
C VAL A 153 -7.73 -3.87 -9.75
N THR A 154 -8.73 -4.23 -10.54
CA THR A 154 -9.33 -5.59 -10.52
C THR A 154 -8.66 -6.57 -11.47
N ASP A 155 -8.10 -6.13 -12.60
CA ASP A 155 -7.39 -7.02 -13.51
C ASP A 155 -5.95 -7.29 -13.04
N LYS A 156 -5.69 -8.54 -12.63
CA LYS A 156 -4.32 -9.01 -12.30
C LYS A 156 -3.35 -8.91 -13.47
N GLY A 157 -3.84 -8.94 -14.70
CA GLY A 157 -3.08 -8.85 -15.94
C GLY A 157 -2.32 -7.54 -16.09
N LEU A 158 -2.79 -6.44 -15.48
CA LEU A 158 -2.12 -5.15 -15.63
C LEU A 158 -0.69 -5.15 -15.08
N SER A 159 -0.45 -5.85 -13.97
CA SER A 159 0.89 -6.01 -13.39
C SER A 159 1.87 -6.78 -14.28
N LYS A 160 1.36 -7.60 -15.21
CA LYS A 160 2.18 -8.30 -16.22
C LYS A 160 2.41 -7.42 -17.45
N LEU A 161 1.41 -6.59 -17.79
CA LEU A 161 1.43 -5.66 -18.91
C LEU A 161 2.40 -4.49 -18.66
N CYS A 162 2.42 -3.97 -17.44
CA CYS A 162 3.17 -2.78 -17.03
C CYS A 162 4.10 -3.11 -15.87
N ASP A 163 5.38 -2.77 -15.99
CA ASP A 163 6.30 -2.80 -14.83
C ASP A 163 5.93 -1.70 -13.83
N ARG A 164 5.43 -0.57 -14.35
CA ARG A 164 4.76 0.48 -13.57
C ARG A 164 3.77 1.28 -14.41
N VAL A 165 2.85 1.93 -13.74
CA VAL A 165 1.95 2.94 -14.33
C VAL A 165 2.43 4.35 -13.92
N VAL A 166 2.45 5.29 -14.86
CA VAL A 166 2.64 6.71 -14.57
C VAL A 166 1.29 7.40 -14.73
N ARG A 167 0.70 7.87 -13.64
CA ARG A 167 -0.52 8.69 -13.64
C ARG A 167 -0.15 10.16 -13.55
N LYS A 168 -0.97 11.00 -14.19
CA LYS A 168 -0.81 12.46 -14.12
C LYS A 168 -0.99 12.97 -12.70
N GLU A 169 -2.07 12.54 -12.05
CA GLU A 169 -2.51 13.02 -10.73
C GLU A 169 -3.31 11.94 -10.01
N LEU A 170 -3.58 12.17 -8.72
CA LEU A 170 -4.54 11.39 -7.96
C LEU A 170 -5.93 11.96 -8.24
N ASN A 171 -6.83 11.13 -8.76
CA ASN A 171 -8.17 11.55 -9.11
C ASN A 171 -9.11 10.34 -9.03
N PRO A 172 -10.16 10.40 -8.17
CA PRO A 172 -11.11 9.30 -8.05
C PRO A 172 -11.85 9.03 -9.37
N ASP A 173 -12.12 10.06 -10.16
CA ASP A 173 -12.84 9.97 -11.45
C ASP A 173 -11.92 9.59 -12.62
N GLY A 174 -10.61 9.57 -12.36
CA GLY A 174 -9.60 9.14 -13.30
C GLY A 174 -8.65 10.23 -13.78
N ALA A 175 -7.42 9.81 -14.09
CA ALA A 175 -6.37 10.68 -14.59
C ALA A 175 -5.72 10.06 -15.84
N ALA A 176 -5.17 10.93 -16.71
CA ALA A 176 -4.35 10.46 -17.82
C ALA A 176 -3.20 9.58 -17.29
N ALA A 177 -2.99 8.44 -17.94
CA ALA A 177 -2.06 7.43 -17.47
C ALA A 177 -1.23 6.85 -18.61
N THR A 178 -0.08 6.30 -18.26
CA THR A 178 0.83 5.66 -19.20
C THR A 178 1.43 4.41 -18.58
N CYS A 179 1.38 3.31 -19.31
CA CYS A 179 2.02 2.05 -18.96
C CYS A 179 3.48 2.09 -19.38
N ILE A 180 4.38 1.76 -18.45
CA ILE A 180 5.81 1.61 -18.72
C ILE A 180 6.16 0.12 -18.64
N LYS A 181 6.69 -0.43 -19.74
CA LYS A 181 7.16 -1.82 -19.83
C LYS A 181 8.51 -1.88 -20.51
N ASP A 182 9.54 -2.35 -19.81
CA ASP A 182 10.91 -2.45 -20.33
C ASP A 182 11.41 -1.11 -20.93
N GLY A 183 11.04 0.01 -20.28
CA GLY A 183 11.34 1.37 -20.73
C GLY A 183 10.45 1.90 -21.86
N LYS A 184 9.63 1.05 -22.50
CA LYS A 184 8.64 1.47 -23.50
C LYS A 184 7.44 2.10 -22.83
N SER A 185 7.02 3.24 -23.36
CA SER A 185 5.87 4.02 -22.91
C SER A 185 4.66 3.76 -23.80
N THR A 186 3.54 3.33 -23.22
CA THR A 186 2.28 3.07 -23.93
C THR A 186 1.13 3.78 -23.20
N PRO A 187 0.45 4.77 -23.80
CA PRO A 187 -0.62 5.50 -23.13
C PRO A 187 -1.84 4.60 -22.90
N PHE A 188 -2.61 4.88 -21.85
CA PHE A 188 -3.94 4.30 -21.70
C PHE A 188 -4.94 5.05 -22.58
N ALA A 189 -5.89 4.33 -23.18
CA ALA A 189 -6.90 4.92 -24.05
C ALA A 189 -7.96 5.73 -23.29
N LYS A 190 -8.18 5.40 -22.00
CA LYS A 190 -9.08 6.11 -21.09
C LYS A 190 -8.33 6.51 -19.82
N PRO A 191 -8.77 7.56 -19.11
CA PRO A 191 -8.25 7.89 -17.79
C PRO A 191 -8.37 6.70 -16.83
N LEU A 192 -7.38 6.54 -15.94
CA LEU A 192 -7.37 5.50 -14.91
C LEU A 192 -7.80 6.08 -13.56
N ALA A 193 -8.79 5.44 -12.93
CA ALA A 193 -9.27 5.77 -11.59
C ALA A 193 -8.35 5.22 -10.47
N ASP A 194 -8.54 5.69 -9.24
CA ASP A 194 -7.76 5.26 -8.06
C ASP A 194 -8.04 3.80 -7.63
N ASN A 195 -9.22 3.31 -8.01
CA ASN A 195 -9.71 1.94 -7.87
C ASN A 195 -10.31 1.53 -9.22
N ASP A 196 -9.45 1.19 -10.18
CA ASP A 196 -9.92 0.94 -11.54
C ASP A 196 -10.52 -0.48 -11.65
N GLU A 197 -11.79 -0.54 -12.04
CA GLU A 197 -12.60 -1.77 -12.05
C GLU A 197 -12.54 -2.51 -13.41
N CYS A 198 -11.58 -2.20 -14.26
CA CYS A 198 -11.45 -2.85 -15.56
C CYS A 198 -11.31 -4.38 -15.45
N ALA A 199 -12.17 -5.12 -16.16
CA ALA A 199 -12.14 -6.58 -16.17
C ALA A 199 -10.85 -7.14 -16.80
N LYS A 200 -10.37 -6.52 -17.88
CA LYS A 200 -9.15 -6.96 -18.57
C LYS A 200 -8.47 -5.83 -19.33
N TYR A 201 -7.17 -5.64 -19.08
CA TYR A 201 -6.32 -4.75 -19.84
C TYR A 201 -5.58 -5.48 -20.96
N VAL A 202 -5.55 -4.88 -22.15
CA VAL A 202 -4.74 -5.35 -23.28
C VAL A 202 -4.10 -4.17 -24.00
N VAL A 203 -3.04 -4.42 -24.77
CA VAL A 203 -2.55 -3.43 -25.75
C VAL A 203 -3.31 -3.62 -27.07
N SER A 204 -3.92 -2.55 -27.57
CA SER A 204 -4.51 -2.48 -28.90
C SER A 204 -4.28 -1.10 -29.49
N ASN A 205 -3.97 -1.02 -30.79
CA ASN A 205 -3.69 0.24 -31.49
C ASN A 205 -2.68 1.15 -30.76
N ASN A 206 -1.61 0.56 -30.22
CA ASN A 206 -0.56 1.24 -29.44
C ASN A 206 -1.08 1.95 -28.16
N GLN A 207 -2.21 1.51 -27.62
CA GLN A 207 -2.74 1.99 -26.35
C GLN A 207 -3.07 0.82 -25.44
N VAL A 208 -3.00 1.05 -24.13
CA VAL A 208 -3.59 0.13 -23.15
C VAL A 208 -5.09 0.41 -23.09
N ILE A 209 -5.90 -0.58 -23.43
CA ILE A 209 -7.36 -0.49 -23.45
C ILE A 209 -7.96 -1.40 -22.39
N CYS A 210 -9.06 -0.95 -21.80
CA CYS A 210 -9.92 -1.81 -21.00
C CYS A 210 -10.90 -2.55 -21.91
N GLN A 211 -10.94 -3.87 -21.82
CA GLN A 211 -11.94 -4.72 -22.46
C GLN A 211 -13.01 -5.10 -21.45
N ALA A 212 -14.27 -5.04 -21.90
CA ALA A 212 -15.41 -5.59 -21.19
C ALA A 212 -15.41 -7.12 -21.24
#